data_AF-A0A318CH42-F1
#
_entry.id   AF-A0A318CH42-F1
#
_cell.length_a   1.000
_cell.length_b   1.000
_cell.length_c   1.000
_cell.angle_alpha   90.00
_cell.angle_beta   90.00
_cell.angle_gamma   90.00
#
_symmetry.space_group_name_H-M   'P 1'
#
loop_
_entity.id
_entity.type
_entity.pdbx_description
1 polymer ?
#
loop_
_entity_poly.entity_id
_entity_poly.type
_entity_poly.pdbx_seq_one_letter_code
_entity_poly.pdbx_strand_id
1 'polypeptide(L)'
;MFWDPTFIILIPAIILAAYAQFTVSSRFSQYSKIKSSFGFNGTQLARQLLDNAGLHDVKIERIRGNLTDHFDPRKKVVRLSDTTHNSTSIAALGVVAHEIGHAIQDKEKYAPLVVRNAVVPVAQLGSSLSWIIFIIGLLMVSQILIRIGIVVFSAFVFFTLVTLP
;
A
#
# COMPACT_ATOMS: atom_id res chain seq x y z
N MET A 1 3.83 -35.83 14.05
CA MET A 1 3.95 -36.00 12.58
C MET A 1 3.37 -34.74 11.95
N PHE A 2 4.23 -33.80 11.54
CA PHE A 2 3.86 -32.42 11.12
C PHE A 2 3.38 -32.34 9.65
N TRP A 3 2.63 -33.33 9.19
CA TRP A 3 2.02 -33.30 7.86
C TRP A 3 0.54 -32.93 8.02
N ASP A 4 0.26 -31.64 7.94
CA ASP A 4 -1.10 -31.14 7.76
C ASP A 4 -1.37 -31.01 6.24
N PRO A 5 -2.36 -31.73 5.67
CA PRO A 5 -2.73 -31.61 4.27
C PRO A 5 -3.02 -30.17 3.81
N THR A 6 -3.31 -29.23 4.73
CA THR A 6 -3.48 -27.81 4.38
C THR A 6 -2.20 -27.16 3.83
N PHE A 7 -1.01 -27.72 4.07
CA PHE A 7 0.22 -27.20 3.48
C PHE A 7 0.22 -27.23 1.95
N ILE A 8 -0.49 -28.19 1.33
CA ILE A 8 -0.65 -28.27 -0.13
C ILE A 8 -1.40 -27.04 -0.67
N ILE A 9 -2.31 -26.44 0.11
CA ILE A 9 -3.04 -25.23 -0.27
C ILE A 9 -2.18 -23.98 -0.02
N LEU A 10 -1.35 -24.00 1.03
CA LEU A 10 -0.49 -22.88 1.40
C LEU A 10 0.64 -22.65 0.40
N ILE A 11 1.23 -23.72 -0.15
CA ILE A 11 2.37 -23.63 -1.06
C ILE A 11 2.05 -22.78 -2.32
N PRO A 12 0.96 -23.03 -3.08
CA PRO A 12 0.58 -22.19 -4.20
C PRO A 12 0.35 -20.72 -3.81
N ALA A 13 -0.27 -20.47 -2.64
CA ALA A 13 -0.53 -19.11 -2.17
C ALA A 13 0.78 -18.34 -1.89
N ILE A 14 1.76 -18.97 -1.25
CA ILE A 14 3.08 -18.38 -1.00
C ILE A 14 3.81 -18.12 -2.33
N ILE A 15 3.79 -19.07 -3.26
CA ILE A 15 4.43 -18.91 -4.57
C ILE A 15 3.81 -17.72 -5.34
N LEU A 16 2.48 -17.61 -5.33
CA LEU A 16 1.78 -16.50 -5.99
C LEU A 16 2.13 -15.16 -5.35
N ALA A 17 2.14 -15.08 -4.01
CA ALA A 17 2.52 -13.87 -3.29
C ALA A 17 3.97 -13.45 -3.58
N ALA A 18 4.90 -14.39 -3.56
CA ALA A 18 6.31 -14.15 -3.87
C ALA A 18 6.48 -13.69 -5.33
N TYR A 19 5.80 -14.33 -6.27
CA TYR A 19 5.80 -13.95 -7.69
C TYR A 19 5.25 -12.53 -7.91
N ALA A 20 4.14 -12.18 -7.26
CA ALA A 20 3.55 -10.85 -7.34
C ALA A 20 4.52 -9.78 -6.81
N GLN A 21 5.08 -10.01 -5.61
CA GLN A 21 6.05 -9.11 -5.00
C GLN A 21 7.31 -8.92 -5.87
N PHE A 22 7.84 -10.02 -6.41
CA PHE A 22 9.00 -10.00 -7.30
C PHE A 22 8.70 -9.22 -8.59
N THR A 23 7.52 -9.45 -9.18
CA THR A 23 7.12 -8.77 -10.42
C THR A 23 6.99 -7.27 -10.20
N VAL A 24 6.30 -6.82 -9.15
CA VAL A 24 6.18 -5.38 -8.84
C VAL A 24 7.54 -4.75 -8.61
N SER A 25 8.39 -5.36 -7.79
CA SER A 25 9.73 -4.84 -7.50
C SER A 25 10.60 -4.80 -8.76
N SER A 26 10.54 -5.83 -9.60
CA SER A 26 11.32 -5.93 -10.84
C SER A 26 10.89 -4.88 -11.86
N ARG A 27 9.58 -4.73 -12.08
CA ARG A 27 9.01 -3.71 -12.98
C ARG A 27 9.35 -2.31 -12.48
N PHE A 28 9.16 -2.03 -11.20
CA PHE A 28 9.52 -0.73 -10.63
C PHE A 28 11.00 -0.40 -10.85
N SER A 29 11.91 -1.35 -10.61
CA SER A 29 13.35 -1.19 -10.86
C SER A 29 13.68 -0.95 -12.33
N GLN A 30 13.03 -1.68 -13.25
CA GLN A 30 13.20 -1.51 -14.69
C GLN A 30 12.73 -0.13 -15.15
N TYR A 31 11.51 0.27 -14.81
CA TYR A 31 10.91 1.54 -15.25
C TYR A 31 11.47 2.76 -14.51
N SER A 32 12.10 2.57 -13.34
CA SER A 32 12.82 3.64 -12.65
C SER A 32 14.05 4.14 -13.42
N LYS A 33 14.59 3.32 -14.32
CA LYS A 33 15.74 3.72 -15.17
C LYS A 33 15.32 4.44 -16.45
N ILE A 34 14.03 4.38 -16.81
CA ILE A 34 13.51 4.96 -18.04
C ILE A 34 13.02 6.38 -17.74
N LYS A 35 13.66 7.37 -18.36
CA LYS A 35 13.24 8.78 -18.25
C LYS A 35 11.92 9.00 -18.98
N SER A 36 11.08 9.81 -18.38
CA SER A 36 9.84 10.30 -18.95
C SER A 36 10.09 11.31 -20.07
N SER A 37 9.25 11.28 -21.11
CA SER A 37 9.23 12.28 -22.18
C SER A 37 8.55 13.59 -21.78
N PHE A 38 7.82 13.62 -20.66
CA PHE A 38 7.04 14.79 -20.21
C PHE A 38 7.92 15.95 -19.68
N GLY A 39 9.22 15.74 -19.46
CA GLY A 39 10.15 16.80 -19.03
C GLY A 39 9.99 17.28 -17.57
N PHE A 40 9.02 16.75 -16.82
CA PHE A 40 8.80 17.07 -15.41
C PHE A 40 9.59 16.13 -14.49
N ASN A 41 10.01 16.67 -13.35
CA ASN A 41 10.36 15.89 -12.17
C ASN A 41 9.13 15.62 -11.30
N GLY A 42 9.24 14.70 -10.33
CA GLY A 42 8.13 14.30 -9.46
C GLY A 42 7.43 15.47 -8.74
N THR A 43 8.19 16.43 -8.22
CA THR A 43 7.63 17.60 -7.53
C THR A 43 6.87 18.53 -8.48
N GLN A 44 7.41 18.75 -9.68
CA GLN A 44 6.78 19.57 -10.71
C GLN A 44 5.47 18.92 -11.17
N LEU A 45 5.49 17.61 -11.43
CA LEU A 45 4.28 16.87 -11.79
C LEU A 45 3.24 16.93 -10.68
N ALA A 46 3.66 16.70 -9.42
CA ALA A 46 2.77 16.77 -8.26
C ALA A 46 2.07 18.13 -8.17
N ARG A 47 2.84 19.23 -8.25
CA ARG A 47 2.30 20.59 -8.20
C ARG A 47 1.34 20.85 -9.36
N GLN A 48 1.72 20.48 -10.58
CA GLN A 48 0.87 20.66 -11.76
C GLN A 48 -0.45 19.88 -11.67
N LEU A 49 -0.42 18.62 -11.23
CA LEU A 49 -1.64 17.81 -11.08
C LEU A 49 -2.55 18.35 -9.98
N LEU A 50 -1.97 18.77 -8.84
CA LEU A 50 -2.72 19.41 -7.75
C LEU A 50 -3.35 20.74 -8.21
N ASP A 51 -2.61 21.57 -8.93
CA ASP A 51 -3.13 22.83 -9.47
C ASP A 51 -4.26 22.61 -10.47
N ASN A 52 -4.11 21.65 -11.38
CA ASN A 52 -5.16 21.27 -12.33
C ASN A 52 -6.41 20.74 -11.63
N ALA A 53 -6.24 20.08 -10.48
CA ALA A 53 -7.34 19.62 -9.63
C ALA A 53 -7.87 20.71 -8.69
N GLY A 54 -7.35 21.94 -8.71
CA GLY A 54 -7.75 23.04 -7.83
C GLY A 54 -7.38 22.83 -6.35
N LEU A 55 -6.33 22.06 -6.07
CA LEU A 55 -5.80 21.74 -4.74
C LEU A 55 -4.55 22.59 -4.45
N HIS A 56 -4.72 23.90 -4.36
CA HIS A 56 -3.63 24.85 -4.12
C HIS A 56 -3.13 24.85 -2.66
N ASP A 57 -3.97 24.38 -1.73
CA ASP A 57 -3.69 24.29 -0.30
C ASP A 57 -2.86 23.06 0.10
N VAL A 58 -2.82 22.04 -0.76
CA VAL A 58 -2.06 20.81 -0.53
C VAL A 58 -0.56 21.09 -0.71
N LYS A 59 0.21 20.87 0.37
CA LYS A 59 1.67 21.05 0.38
C LYS A 59 2.38 19.80 -0.11
N ILE A 60 3.57 19.98 -0.69
CA ILE A 60 4.45 18.89 -1.10
C ILE A 60 5.67 18.90 -0.17
N GLU A 61 5.93 17.78 0.51
CA GLU A 61 7.06 17.59 1.41
C GLU A 61 7.97 16.47 0.91
N ARG A 62 9.27 16.60 1.17
CA ARG A 62 10.23 15.52 0.91
C ARG A 62 10.40 14.67 2.16
N ILE A 63 10.41 13.35 1.99
CA ILE A 63 10.69 12.37 3.04
C ILE A 63 11.82 11.43 2.65
N ARG A 64 12.49 10.90 3.67
CA ARG A 64 13.56 9.92 3.47
C ARG A 64 13.00 8.55 3.11
N GLY A 65 13.76 7.81 2.31
CA GLY A 65 13.46 6.41 1.97
C GLY A 65 13.16 6.20 0.49
N ASN A 66 12.71 4.99 0.17
CA ASN A 66 12.36 4.56 -1.18
C ASN A 66 10.94 3.97 -1.14
N LEU A 67 10.05 4.43 -2.03
CA LEU A 67 8.65 3.99 -2.07
C LEU A 67 7.90 4.21 -0.75
N THR A 68 8.27 5.28 -0.04
CA THR A 68 7.61 5.72 1.20
C THR A 68 6.57 6.82 0.95
N ASP A 69 6.34 7.13 -0.32
CA ASP A 69 5.41 8.14 -0.82
C ASP A 69 4.00 7.92 -0.27
N HIS A 70 3.36 9.00 0.20
CA HIS A 70 1.98 8.95 0.65
C HIS A 70 1.33 10.33 0.72
N PHE A 71 0.01 10.38 0.49
CA PHE A 71 -0.82 11.52 0.86
C PHE A 71 -1.38 11.41 2.29
N ASP A 72 -1.32 12.51 3.04
CA ASP A 72 -1.88 12.66 4.38
C ASP A 72 -3.12 13.56 4.36
N PRO A 73 -4.35 13.00 4.42
CA PRO A 73 -5.58 13.77 4.30
C PRO A 73 -5.84 14.68 5.51
N ARG A 74 -5.25 14.37 6.68
CA ARG A 74 -5.44 15.18 7.91
C ARG A 74 -4.64 16.47 7.84
N LYS A 75 -3.42 16.39 7.33
CA LYS A 75 -2.52 17.55 7.18
C LYS A 75 -2.61 18.21 5.81
N LYS A 76 -3.29 17.59 4.83
CA LYS A 76 -3.34 18.01 3.42
C LYS A 76 -1.93 18.15 2.85
N VAL A 77 -1.13 17.10 3.00
CA VAL A 77 0.27 17.07 2.54
C VAL A 77 0.51 15.83 1.70
N VAL A 78 1.14 16.00 0.54
CA VAL A 78 1.72 14.92 -0.25
C VAL A 78 3.19 14.80 0.12
N ARG A 79 3.60 13.63 0.61
CA ARG A 79 5.00 13.36 0.96
C ARG A 79 5.62 12.51 -0.13
N LEU A 80 6.67 13.03 -0.75
CA LEU A 80 7.42 12.35 -1.80
C LEU A 80 8.77 11.87 -1.28
N SER A 81 9.10 10.61 -1.56
CA SER A 81 10.34 9.97 -1.15
C SER A 81 11.55 10.51 -1.93
N ASP A 82 12.76 10.25 -1.43
CA ASP A 82 14.00 10.68 -2.10
C ASP A 82 14.12 10.15 -3.53
N THR A 83 13.53 8.98 -3.81
CA THR A 83 13.59 8.31 -5.11
C THR A 83 12.54 8.82 -6.11
N THR A 84 11.55 9.60 -5.66
CA THR A 84 10.48 10.14 -6.52
C THR A 84 10.53 11.66 -6.64
N HIS A 85 10.84 12.38 -5.55
CA HIS A 85 10.72 13.84 -5.44
C HIS A 85 11.42 14.59 -6.58
N ASN A 86 12.67 14.22 -6.88
CA ASN A 86 13.48 14.81 -7.96
C ASN A 86 13.68 13.87 -9.16
N SER A 87 13.00 12.73 -9.17
CA SER A 87 13.12 11.78 -10.27
C SER A 87 12.28 12.20 -11.46
N THR A 88 12.80 11.94 -12.65
CA THR A 88 12.10 12.12 -13.93
C THR A 88 11.73 10.78 -14.55
N SER A 89 11.79 9.67 -13.80
CA SER A 89 11.51 8.34 -14.34
C SER A 89 10.02 8.09 -14.45
N ILE A 90 9.61 7.26 -15.41
CA ILE A 90 8.20 6.92 -15.62
C ILE A 90 7.60 6.28 -14.36
N ALA A 91 8.36 5.40 -13.69
CA ALA A 91 7.92 4.78 -12.44
C ALA A 91 7.69 5.81 -11.33
N ALA A 92 8.61 6.75 -11.13
CA ALA A 92 8.48 7.79 -10.11
C ALA A 92 7.29 8.72 -10.39
N LEU A 93 7.12 9.14 -11.64
CA LEU A 93 5.98 9.98 -12.05
C LEU A 93 4.65 9.24 -11.89
N GLY A 94 4.62 7.93 -12.13
CA GLY A 94 3.46 7.09 -11.86
C GLY A 94 3.09 7.02 -10.38
N VAL A 95 4.07 6.88 -9.49
CA VAL A 95 3.85 6.93 -8.02
C VAL A 95 3.33 8.30 -7.61
N VAL A 96 3.92 9.38 -8.11
CA VAL A 96 3.41 10.74 -7.85
C VAL A 96 1.96 10.88 -8.28
N ALA A 97 1.61 10.45 -9.50
CA ALA A 97 0.23 10.51 -9.99
C ALA A 97 -0.73 9.69 -9.12
N HIS A 98 -0.32 8.53 -8.63
CA HIS A 98 -1.10 7.72 -7.69
C HIS A 98 -1.39 8.48 -6.38
N GLU A 99 -0.38 9.09 -5.77
CA GLU A 99 -0.56 9.86 -4.53
C GLU A 99 -1.41 11.11 -4.72
N ILE A 100 -1.29 11.80 -5.85
CA ILE A 100 -2.20 12.91 -6.18
C ILE A 100 -3.63 12.41 -6.37
N GLY A 101 -3.81 11.20 -6.93
CA GLY A 101 -5.10 10.54 -7.01
C GLY A 101 -5.78 10.44 -5.63
N HIS A 102 -5.03 10.10 -4.58
CA HIS A 102 -5.56 10.10 -3.22
C HIS A 102 -5.95 11.49 -2.72
N ALA A 103 -5.19 12.53 -3.06
CA ALA A 103 -5.54 13.92 -2.73
C ALA A 103 -6.84 14.37 -3.43
N ILE A 104 -7.03 13.98 -4.69
CA ILE A 104 -8.26 14.26 -5.45
C ILE A 104 -9.45 13.50 -4.87
N GLN A 105 -9.30 12.21 -4.57
CA GLN A 105 -10.34 11.40 -3.92
C GLN A 105 -10.78 11.99 -2.59
N ASP A 106 -9.84 12.53 -1.81
CA ASP A 106 -10.12 13.21 -0.55
C ASP A 106 -10.87 14.55 -0.75
N LYS A 107 -10.55 15.31 -1.80
CA LYS A 107 -11.31 16.50 -2.21
C LYS A 107 -12.77 16.18 -2.55
N GLU A 108 -12.97 15.10 -3.32
CA GLU A 108 -14.30 14.66 -3.76
C GLU A 108 -15.10 13.95 -2.66
N LYS A 109 -14.53 13.79 -1.47
CA LYS A 109 -15.10 13.00 -0.35
C LYS A 109 -15.51 11.60 -0.81
N TYR A 110 -14.63 10.96 -1.59
CA TYR A 110 -14.90 9.66 -2.18
C TYR A 110 -15.26 8.64 -1.09
N ALA A 111 -16.54 8.23 -1.06
CA ALA A 111 -17.10 7.45 0.04
C ALA A 111 -16.32 6.14 0.34
N PRO A 112 -15.83 5.38 -0.67
CA PRO A 112 -14.97 4.22 -0.42
C PRO A 112 -13.68 4.55 0.33
N LEU A 113 -13.08 5.74 0.11
CA LEU A 113 -11.88 6.18 0.80
C LEU A 113 -12.16 6.48 2.29
N VAL A 114 -13.32 7.05 2.60
CA VAL A 114 -13.73 7.32 3.99
C VAL A 114 -13.94 6.01 4.76
N VAL A 115 -14.64 5.05 4.16
CA VAL A 115 -14.83 3.71 4.73
C VAL A 115 -13.49 3.00 4.92
N ARG A 116 -12.61 3.03 3.90
CA ARG A 116 -11.24 2.50 4.01
C ARG A 116 -10.49 3.14 5.19
N ASN A 117 -10.45 4.46 5.29
CA ASN A 117 -9.68 5.16 6.33
C ASN A 117 -10.16 4.86 7.75
N ALA A 118 -11.46 4.58 7.94
CA ALA A 118 -11.99 4.13 9.23
C ALA A 118 -11.62 2.67 9.55
N VAL A 119 -11.57 1.81 8.53
CA VAL A 119 -11.36 0.36 8.69
C VAL A 119 -9.88 -0.02 8.74
N VAL A 120 -9.00 0.65 7.98
CA VAL A 120 -7.54 0.37 7.91
C VAL A 120 -6.85 0.24 9.27
N PRO A 121 -7.04 1.13 10.27
CA PRO A 121 -6.38 0.96 11.57
C PRO A 121 -6.86 -0.29 12.31
N VAL A 122 -8.15 -0.62 12.23
CA VAL A 122 -8.70 -1.87 12.81
C VAL A 122 -8.16 -3.09 12.06
N ALA A 123 -8.08 -3.00 10.74
CA ALA A 123 -7.54 -4.03 9.88
C ALA A 123 -6.04 -4.28 10.12
N GLN A 124 -5.22 -3.24 10.25
CA GLN A 124 -3.79 -3.35 10.55
C GLN A 124 -3.51 -3.91 11.94
N LEU A 125 -4.31 -3.53 12.95
CA LEU A 125 -4.27 -4.19 14.26
C LEU A 125 -4.64 -5.67 14.12
N GLY A 126 -5.70 -5.99 13.39
CA GLY A 126 -6.11 -7.36 13.10
C GLY A 126 -5.00 -8.18 12.43
N SER A 127 -4.32 -7.65 11.41
CA SER A 127 -3.24 -8.33 10.68
C SER A 127 -2.01 -8.60 11.56
N SER A 128 -1.54 -7.58 12.28
CA SER A 128 -0.37 -7.70 13.18
C SER A 128 -0.65 -8.63 14.37
N LEU A 129 -1.85 -8.57 14.95
CA LEU A 129 -2.28 -9.48 16.01
C LEU A 129 -2.53 -10.90 15.50
N SER A 130 -3.04 -11.08 14.29
CA SER A 130 -3.36 -12.41 13.74
C SER A 130 -2.14 -13.30 13.66
N TRP A 131 -1.02 -12.77 13.16
CA TRP A 131 0.23 -13.54 13.08
C TRP A 131 0.77 -13.91 14.47
N ILE A 132 0.71 -12.97 15.42
CA ILE A 132 1.11 -13.22 16.83
C ILE A 132 0.23 -14.29 17.46
N ILE A 133 -1.09 -14.17 17.34
CA ILE A 133 -2.07 -15.13 17.87
C ILE A 133 -1.88 -16.51 17.23
N PHE A 134 -1.63 -16.56 15.92
CA PHE A 134 -1.36 -17.80 15.20
C PHE A 134 -0.08 -18.48 15.69
N ILE A 135 1.03 -17.74 15.82
CA ILE A 135 2.29 -18.28 16.35
C ILE A 135 2.13 -18.74 17.79
N ILE A 136 1.50 -17.96 18.67
CA ILE A 136 1.25 -18.36 20.06
C ILE A 136 0.38 -19.62 20.10
N GLY A 137 -0.65 -19.69 19.25
CA GLY A 137 -1.48 -20.88 19.11
C GLY A 137 -0.69 -22.12 18.68
N LEU A 138 0.28 -21.95 17.77
CA LEU A 138 1.15 -23.03 17.33
C LEU A 138 2.12 -23.49 18.44
N LEU A 139 2.73 -22.53 19.16
CA LEU A 139 3.63 -22.83 20.29
C LEU A 139 2.92 -23.48 21.47
N MET A 140 1.68 -23.06 21.76
CA MET A 140 0.85 -23.61 22.83
C MET A 140 0.06 -24.85 22.40
N VAL A 141 0.18 -25.28 21.13
CA VAL A 141 -0.62 -26.37 20.52
C VAL A 141 -2.13 -26.16 20.77
N SER A 142 -2.55 -24.90 20.74
CA SER A 142 -3.92 -24.47 21.08
C SER A 142 -4.74 -24.29 19.81
N GLN A 143 -5.60 -25.27 19.53
CA GLN A 143 -6.46 -25.26 18.35
C GLN A 143 -7.42 -24.06 18.31
N ILE A 144 -7.84 -23.57 19.47
CA ILE A 144 -8.73 -22.41 19.58
C ILE A 144 -8.01 -21.12 19.14
N LEU A 145 -6.77 -20.89 19.59
CA LEU A 145 -5.98 -19.72 19.19
C LEU A 145 -5.64 -19.74 17.71
N ILE A 146 -5.29 -20.91 17.16
CA ILE A 146 -5.02 -21.08 15.73
C ILE A 146 -6.25 -20.69 14.90
N ARG A 147 -7.44 -21.19 15.27
CA ARG A 147 -8.70 -20.86 14.57
C ARG A 147 -9.05 -19.37 14.67
N ILE A 148 -8.88 -18.77 15.84
CA ILE A 148 -9.08 -17.32 16.02
C ILE A 148 -8.15 -16.53 15.11
N GLY A 149 -6.85 -16.88 15.08
CA GLY A 149 -5.87 -16.24 14.21
C GLY A 149 -6.24 -16.33 12.72
N ILE A 150 -6.70 -17.51 12.27
CA ILE A 150 -7.18 -17.71 10.89
C ILE A 150 -8.39 -16.83 10.60
N VAL A 151 -9.41 -16.82 11.46
CA VAL A 151 -10.63 -16.03 11.23
C VAL A 151 -10.33 -14.52 11.17
N VAL A 152 -9.50 -14.02 12.09
CA VAL A 152 -9.11 -12.60 12.11
C VAL A 152 -8.30 -12.26 10.85
N PHE A 153 -7.39 -13.15 10.42
CA PHE A 153 -6.62 -12.95 9.18
C PHE A 153 -7.50 -13.00 7.92
N SER A 154 -8.42 -13.96 7.82
CA SER A 154 -9.36 -14.05 6.70
C SER A 154 -10.27 -12.83 6.61
N ALA A 155 -10.77 -12.34 7.74
CA ALA A 155 -11.53 -11.08 7.78
C ALA A 155 -10.68 -9.92 7.27
N PHE A 156 -9.44 -9.80 7.72
CA PHE A 156 -8.50 -8.78 7.23
C PHE A 156 -8.29 -8.84 5.71
N VAL A 157 -8.03 -10.04 5.16
CA VAL A 157 -7.85 -10.23 3.70
C VAL A 157 -9.11 -9.82 2.93
N PHE A 158 -10.28 -10.26 3.39
CA PHE A 158 -11.57 -9.89 2.78
C PHE A 158 -11.77 -8.37 2.78
N PHE A 159 -11.55 -7.69 3.91
CA PHE A 159 -11.66 -6.25 3.99
C PHE A 159 -10.65 -5.54 3.08
N THR A 160 -9.43 -6.05 3.00
CA THR A 160 -8.40 -5.50 2.11
C THR A 160 -8.86 -5.60 0.64
N LEU A 161 -9.41 -6.73 0.22
CA LEU A 161 -9.92 -6.91 -1.15
C LEU A 161 -11.06 -5.94 -1.49
N VAL A 162 -11.99 -5.70 -0.56
CA VAL A 162 -13.13 -4.80 -0.77
C VAL A 162 -12.72 -3.32 -0.76
N THR A 163 -11.60 -2.97 -0.11
CA THR A 163 -11.17 -1.57 0.10
C THR A 163 -9.97 -1.16 -0.74
N LEU A 164 -9.48 -2.02 -1.64
CA LEU A 164 -8.45 -1.66 -2.62
C LEU A 164 -9.01 -0.57 -3.57
N PRO A 165 -8.26 0.53 -3.81
CA PRO A 165 -8.63 1.57 -4.76
C PRO A 165 -8.55 1.11 -6.22
#